data_AF-A0AAD5YU29-F1
#
_entry.id   AF-A0AAD5YU29-F1
#
_cell.length_a   1.000
_cell.length_b   1.000
_cell.length_c   1.000
_cell.angle_alpha   90.00
_cell.angle_beta   90.00
_cell.angle_gamma   90.00
#
_symmetry.space_group_name_H-M   'P 1'
#
loop_
_entity.id
_entity.type
_entity.pdbx_description
1 polymer ?
#
loop_
_entity_poly.entity_id
_entity_poly.type
_entity_poly.pdbx_seq_one_letter_code
_entity_poly.pdbx_strand_id
1 'polypeptide(L)'
;MLLKFTTTDMFNTLLINVTSGERAYEISTVSVSSPLSEKTKPLPEPLSSSKTAADSEEFCPAKEYNASSESLDPSVSYRHTEIKDAAGTVVADVQWEGRHPHITIDGRKVGGLNDLFGTSSVRFMPKILAIPTKYDPDYVWTATADSLTVSTRLSPPISTRAYLSYSLSTTPPTKSREPSTKTLFASPPPGKTRSLVSQSKPSYLLPHASSSSSPPPSPTFETSSFKVSPVKSTFVPTHVPGLGSNYLEFEPHPDTNEVEIILSFLIMEILRRGRFNLTPYTFDNPTIWQLKEARDIFFRRMRRNTA
;
A
#
# COMPACT_ATOMS: atom_id res chain seq x y z
N MET A 1 -16.78 6.43 7.05
CA MET A 1 -15.67 6.26 7.99
C MET A 1 -14.41 6.93 7.47
N LEU A 2 -13.68 7.62 8.36
CA LEU A 2 -12.38 8.24 8.06
C LEU A 2 -11.33 7.60 8.96
N LEU A 3 -10.42 6.83 8.37
CA LEU A 3 -9.32 6.16 9.05
C LEU A 3 -8.01 6.90 8.77
N LYS A 4 -7.12 6.95 9.76
CA LYS A 4 -5.78 7.55 9.65
C LYS A 4 -4.71 6.48 9.84
N PHE A 5 -3.78 6.40 8.90
CA PHE A 5 -2.57 5.60 9.02
C PHE A 5 -1.61 6.26 10.04
N THR A 6 -1.12 5.49 11.01
CA THR A 6 -0.15 5.98 12.00
C THR A 6 1.29 6.02 11.46
N THR A 7 1.57 5.21 10.45
CA THR A 7 2.90 5.08 9.81
C THR A 7 2.80 5.32 8.31
N THR A 8 3.93 5.56 7.65
CA THR A 8 4.00 5.66 6.18
C THR A 8 4.01 4.29 5.49
N ASP A 9 4.35 3.23 6.22
CA ASP A 9 4.33 1.85 5.73
C ASP A 9 2.94 1.26 5.93
N MET A 10 2.15 1.19 4.85
CA MET A 10 0.76 0.73 4.94
C MET A 10 0.60 -0.76 5.30
N PHE A 11 1.69 -1.52 5.21
CA PHE A 11 1.71 -2.95 5.54
C PHE A 11 2.13 -3.19 7.00
N ASN A 12 2.58 -2.14 7.71
CA ASN A 12 2.95 -2.15 9.12
C ASN A 12 2.44 -0.85 9.77
N THR A 13 1.13 -0.76 9.99
CA THR A 13 0.45 0.47 10.41
C THR A 13 -0.74 0.19 11.31
N LEU A 14 -1.17 1.21 12.05
CA LEU A 14 -2.47 1.21 12.72
C LEU A 14 -3.40 2.14 11.96
N LEU A 15 -4.66 1.72 11.81
CA LEU A 15 -5.73 2.54 11.29
C LEU A 15 -6.55 3.08 12.46
N ILE A 16 -6.42 4.38 12.72
CA ILE A 16 -7.15 5.09 13.79
C ILE A 16 -8.41 5.71 13.19
N ASN A 17 -9.58 5.45 13.77
CA ASN A 17 -10.79 6.16 13.40
C ASN A 17 -10.65 7.62 13.85
N VAL A 18 -10.66 8.56 12.91
CA VAL A 18 -10.41 9.99 13.18
C VAL A 18 -11.49 10.60 14.08
N THR A 19 -12.72 10.10 13.99
CA THR A 19 -13.84 10.61 14.79
C THR A 19 -13.77 10.14 16.24
N SER A 20 -13.45 8.87 16.49
CA SER A 20 -13.37 8.33 17.86
C SER A 20 -11.99 8.49 18.49
N GLY A 21 -10.94 8.63 17.68
CA GLY A 21 -9.54 8.57 18.14
C GLY A 21 -9.06 7.16 18.51
N GLU A 22 -9.91 6.14 18.34
CA GLU A 22 -9.61 4.76 18.72
C GLU A 22 -8.99 3.98 17.56
N ARG A 23 -8.22 2.94 17.89
CA ARG A 23 -7.68 1.99 16.92
C ARG A 23 -8.83 1.16 16.33
N ALA A 24 -9.09 1.32 15.04
CA ALA A 24 -10.06 0.51 14.30
C ALA A 24 -9.42 -0.80 13.82
N TYR A 25 -8.23 -0.71 13.24
CA TYR A 25 -7.50 -1.89 12.71
C TYR A 25 -5.99 -1.78 12.92
N GLU A 26 -5.32 -2.92 12.88
CA GLU A 26 -3.87 -3.08 12.84
C GLU A 26 -3.49 -3.92 11.63
N ILE A 27 -2.60 -3.40 10.79
CA ILE A 27 -2.06 -4.09 9.62
C ILE A 27 -0.59 -4.41 9.93
N SER A 28 -0.23 -5.68 9.90
CA SER A 28 1.14 -6.13 10.17
C SER A 28 1.58 -7.12 9.11
N THR A 29 2.78 -6.96 8.57
CA THR A 29 3.36 -7.86 7.58
C THR A 29 4.68 -8.41 8.07
N VAL A 30 4.76 -9.73 8.15
CA VAL A 30 5.94 -10.45 8.62
C VAL A 30 6.52 -11.31 7.50
N SER A 31 7.85 -11.39 7.46
CA SER A 31 8.55 -12.36 6.62
C SER A 31 8.55 -13.71 7.34
N VAL A 32 7.91 -14.70 6.74
CA VAL A 32 7.86 -16.05 7.28
C VAL A 32 8.96 -16.85 6.58
N SER A 33 9.95 -17.31 7.34
CA SER A 33 10.86 -18.34 6.82
C SER A 33 10.00 -19.54 6.47
N SER A 34 10.06 -20.01 5.21
CA SER A 34 9.35 -21.21 4.78
C SER A 34 9.46 -22.24 5.89
N PRO A 35 8.34 -22.72 6.49
CA PRO A 35 8.44 -23.83 7.41
C PRO A 35 9.19 -24.89 6.61
N LEU A 36 10.38 -25.26 7.08
CA LEU A 36 11.17 -26.32 6.47
C LEU A 36 10.17 -27.43 6.32
N SER A 37 9.79 -27.75 5.09
CA SER A 37 8.81 -28.78 4.88
C SER A 37 9.51 -30.02 5.37
N GLU A 38 9.23 -30.42 6.61
CA GLU A 38 9.51 -31.73 7.21
C GLU A 38 8.64 -32.76 6.48
N LYS A 39 8.64 -32.67 5.15
CA LYS A 39 8.34 -33.77 4.26
C LYS A 39 9.57 -34.65 4.31
N THR A 40 9.78 -35.27 5.47
CA THR A 40 10.43 -36.56 5.61
C THR A 40 9.64 -37.50 4.74
N LYS A 41 9.92 -37.44 3.43
CA LYS A 41 9.44 -38.42 2.47
C LYS A 41 10.05 -39.73 2.98
N PRO A 42 9.26 -40.69 3.48
CA PRO A 42 9.84 -41.97 3.86
C PRO A 42 10.56 -42.50 2.62
N LEU A 43 11.85 -42.78 2.79
CA LEU A 43 12.71 -43.37 1.79
C LEU A 43 11.97 -44.59 1.22
N PRO A 44 11.62 -44.63 -0.07
CA PRO A 44 11.06 -45.84 -0.64
C PRO A 44 12.11 -46.94 -0.48
N GLU A 45 11.75 -48.00 0.24
CA GLU A 45 12.57 -49.20 0.36
C GLU A 45 12.92 -49.70 -1.06
N PRO A 46 14.17 -50.13 -1.29
CA PRO A 46 14.57 -50.68 -2.58
C PRO A 46 13.90 -52.05 -2.77
N LEU A 47 12.77 -52.08 -3.47
CA LEU A 47 12.20 -53.33 -3.94
C LEU A 47 12.91 -53.79 -5.21
N SER A 48 13.72 -54.83 -4.98
CA SER A 48 14.27 -55.79 -5.93
C SER A 48 13.38 -56.12 -7.14
N SER A 49 14.02 -56.07 -8.30
CA SER A 49 14.02 -57.09 -9.37
C SER A 49 12.70 -57.47 -10.06
N SER A 50 12.62 -57.22 -11.38
CA SER A 50 12.63 -58.31 -12.36
C SER A 50 12.84 -57.81 -13.80
N LYS A 51 13.66 -58.59 -14.51
CA LYS A 51 14.08 -58.48 -15.91
C LYS A 51 12.91 -58.69 -16.88
N THR A 52 12.95 -58.01 -18.03
CA THR A 52 12.71 -58.66 -19.33
C THR A 52 13.30 -57.84 -20.47
N ALA A 53 13.87 -58.55 -21.45
CA ALA A 53 14.74 -58.06 -22.51
C ALA A 53 14.00 -57.90 -23.85
N ALA A 54 14.41 -56.90 -24.63
CA ALA A 54 14.49 -56.82 -26.11
C ALA A 54 14.75 -55.34 -26.45
N ASP A 55 15.97 -54.92 -26.79
CA ASP A 55 16.66 -55.04 -28.09
C ASP A 55 16.08 -54.08 -29.16
N SER A 56 16.73 -52.92 -29.35
CA SER A 56 17.05 -52.32 -30.67
C SER A 56 17.79 -50.98 -30.55
N GLU A 57 19.06 -51.03 -30.96
CA GLU A 57 19.88 -50.07 -31.72
C GLU A 57 20.23 -48.65 -31.20
N GLU A 58 21.53 -48.53 -30.89
CA GLU A 58 22.51 -47.51 -31.32
C GLU A 58 22.04 -46.04 -31.42
N PHE A 59 22.30 -45.28 -30.35
CA PHE A 59 22.52 -43.83 -30.44
C PHE A 59 23.66 -43.37 -29.52
N CYS A 60 24.45 -42.43 -30.04
CA CYS A 60 25.83 -42.10 -29.66
C CYS A 60 26.06 -41.61 -28.21
N PRO A 61 27.28 -41.79 -27.65
CA PRO A 61 27.62 -41.34 -26.30
C PRO A 61 27.89 -39.83 -26.29
N ALA A 62 26.89 -39.05 -25.89
CA ALA A 62 27.09 -37.66 -25.53
C ALA A 62 27.63 -37.58 -24.09
N LYS A 63 28.80 -36.97 -23.95
CA LYS A 63 29.54 -36.71 -22.70
C LYS A 63 28.61 -36.37 -21.53
N GLU A 64 28.63 -37.21 -20.50
CA GLU A 64 28.12 -36.94 -19.17
C GLU A 64 28.88 -35.75 -18.56
N TYR A 65 28.40 -34.54 -18.83
CA TYR A 65 28.66 -33.41 -17.96
C TYR A 65 27.81 -33.61 -16.70
N ASN A 66 28.40 -34.24 -15.69
CA ASN A 66 27.97 -34.16 -14.30
C ASN A 66 28.14 -32.70 -13.82
N ALA A 67 27.28 -31.82 -14.30
CA ALA A 67 27.06 -30.51 -13.73
C ALA A 67 25.94 -30.64 -12.70
N SER A 68 26.24 -31.29 -11.57
CA SER A 68 25.50 -31.11 -10.33
C SER A 68 25.77 -29.69 -9.82
N SER A 69 25.32 -28.69 -10.59
CA SER A 69 25.06 -27.37 -10.07
C SER A 69 23.82 -27.54 -9.19
N GLU A 70 24.04 -27.91 -7.93
CA GLU A 70 23.13 -27.57 -6.84
C GLU A 70 22.96 -26.05 -6.90
N SER A 71 22.05 -25.59 -7.75
CA SER A 71 21.53 -24.24 -7.68
C SER A 71 20.88 -24.18 -6.31
N LEU A 72 21.58 -23.59 -5.35
CA LEU A 72 21.02 -23.12 -4.11
C LEU A 72 19.77 -22.34 -4.48
N ASP A 73 18.62 -23.00 -4.40
CA ASP A 73 17.35 -22.39 -4.72
C ASP A 73 17.26 -21.17 -3.82
N PRO A 74 17.22 -19.95 -4.40
CA PRO A 74 17.18 -18.74 -3.61
C PRO A 74 15.98 -18.89 -2.68
N SER A 75 16.24 -18.93 -1.37
CA SER A 75 15.22 -19.18 -0.36
C SER A 75 14.04 -18.25 -0.64
N VAL A 76 12.93 -18.83 -1.10
CA VAL A 76 11.75 -18.06 -1.46
C VAL A 76 11.23 -17.48 -0.16
N SER A 77 11.43 -16.18 0.03
CA SER A 77 10.92 -15.46 1.19
C SER A 77 9.39 -15.41 1.04
N TYR A 78 8.70 -16.12 1.92
CA TYR A 78 7.26 -16.00 2.08
C TYR A 78 6.96 -14.80 2.95
N ARG A 79 5.91 -14.07 2.60
CA ARG A 79 5.41 -12.96 3.43
C ARG A 79 3.98 -13.21 3.80
N HIS A 80 3.61 -12.65 4.93
CA HIS A 80 2.31 -12.86 5.52
C HIS A 80 1.82 -11.53 6.08
N THR A 81 0.69 -11.06 5.58
CA THR A 81 0.03 -9.83 6.07
C THR A 81 -1.24 -10.22 6.80
N GLU A 82 -1.37 -9.75 8.04
CA GLU A 82 -2.58 -9.88 8.84
C GLU A 82 -3.22 -8.49 9.01
N ILE A 83 -4.56 -8.45 8.97
CA ILE A 83 -5.35 -7.30 9.42
C ILE A 83 -6.12 -7.76 10.65
N LYS A 84 -5.89 -7.06 11.77
CA LYS A 84 -6.55 -7.31 13.05
C LYS A 84 -7.54 -6.19 13.36
N ASP A 85 -8.67 -6.54 13.96
CA ASP A 85 -9.65 -5.58 14.45
C ASP A 85 -9.17 -4.89 15.76
N ALA A 86 -10.02 -4.03 16.32
CA ALA A 86 -9.76 -3.35 17.58
C ALA A 86 -9.53 -4.32 18.77
N ALA A 87 -10.15 -5.51 18.73
CA ALA A 87 -10.02 -6.55 19.74
C ALA A 87 -8.76 -7.42 19.56
N GLY A 88 -8.04 -7.28 18.44
CA GLY A 88 -6.87 -8.09 18.09
C GLY A 88 -7.22 -9.38 17.36
N THR A 89 -8.48 -9.58 16.96
CA THR A 89 -8.93 -10.73 16.16
C THR A 89 -8.48 -10.53 14.71
N VAL A 90 -7.88 -11.56 14.10
CA VAL A 90 -7.52 -11.53 12.68
C VAL A 90 -8.79 -11.59 11.83
N VAL A 91 -9.05 -10.51 11.10
CA VAL A 91 -10.22 -10.35 10.21
C VAL A 91 -9.86 -10.52 8.73
N ALA A 92 -8.59 -10.35 8.37
CA ALA A 92 -8.10 -10.74 7.05
C ALA A 92 -6.65 -11.22 7.11
N ASP A 93 -6.35 -12.14 6.21
CA ASP A 93 -5.06 -12.82 6.08
C ASP A 93 -4.64 -12.85 4.62
N VAL A 94 -3.39 -12.48 4.35
CA VAL A 94 -2.81 -12.52 3.00
C VAL A 94 -1.48 -13.22 3.04
N GLN A 95 -1.41 -14.39 2.40
CA GLN A 95 -0.17 -15.12 2.18
C GLN A 95 0.38 -14.79 0.81
N TRP A 96 1.56 -14.17 0.79
CA TRP A 96 2.19 -13.70 -0.43
C TRP A 96 3.09 -14.78 -1.03
N GLU A 97 2.60 -15.44 -2.08
CA GLU A 97 3.36 -16.41 -2.88
C GLU A 97 3.68 -15.83 -4.26
N GLY A 98 4.74 -15.02 -4.31
CA GLY A 98 5.13 -14.30 -5.53
C GLY A 98 4.07 -13.31 -5.99
N ARG A 99 3.45 -13.55 -7.17
CA ARG A 99 2.41 -12.69 -7.77
C ARG A 99 0.98 -13.13 -7.45
N HIS A 100 0.82 -14.26 -6.75
CA HIS A 100 -0.46 -14.88 -6.49
C HIS A 100 -0.70 -14.90 -4.97
N PRO A 101 -1.30 -13.84 -4.40
CA PRO A 101 -1.65 -13.86 -2.99
C PRO A 101 -2.79 -14.86 -2.74
N HIS A 102 -2.69 -15.62 -1.65
CA HIS A 102 -3.82 -16.36 -1.09
C HIS A 102 -4.49 -15.49 -0.04
N ILE A 103 -5.75 -15.16 -0.27
CA ILE A 103 -6.49 -14.22 0.57
C ILE A 103 -7.58 -14.94 1.34
N THR A 104 -7.65 -14.69 2.65
CA THR A 104 -8.81 -15.06 3.48
C THR A 104 -9.35 -13.83 4.22
N ILE A 105 -10.68 -13.72 4.29
CA ILE A 105 -11.39 -12.65 5.02
C ILE A 105 -12.40 -13.35 5.92
N ASP A 106 -12.39 -13.02 7.22
CA ASP A 106 -13.26 -13.62 8.23
C ASP A 106 -13.24 -15.17 8.20
N GLY A 107 -12.05 -15.75 7.98
CA GLY A 107 -11.84 -17.20 7.83
C GLY A 107 -12.35 -17.81 6.53
N ARG A 108 -12.97 -17.03 5.64
CA ARG A 108 -13.43 -17.49 4.32
C ARG A 108 -12.34 -17.26 3.29
N LYS A 109 -12.01 -18.31 2.53
CA LYS A 109 -11.09 -18.20 1.40
C LYS A 109 -11.74 -17.38 0.29
N VAL A 110 -11.19 -16.21 0.01
CA VAL A 110 -11.66 -15.34 -1.07
C VAL A 110 -11.15 -15.88 -2.41
N GLY A 111 -9.91 -16.37 -2.44
CA GLY A 111 -9.26 -16.83 -3.67
C GLY A 111 -8.17 -15.85 -4.10
N GLY A 112 -8.08 -15.58 -5.41
CA GLY A 112 -7.10 -14.66 -5.99
C GLY A 112 -7.62 -13.23 -6.16
N LEU A 113 -6.91 -12.42 -6.95
CA LEU A 113 -7.35 -11.04 -7.25
C LEU A 113 -8.72 -10.98 -7.95
N ASN A 114 -9.00 -11.93 -8.86
CA ASN A 114 -10.26 -11.95 -9.59
C ASN A 114 -11.46 -12.13 -8.63
N ASP A 115 -11.28 -12.91 -7.57
CA ASP A 115 -12.33 -13.20 -6.59
C ASP A 115 -12.50 -12.08 -5.56
N LEU A 116 -11.41 -11.33 -5.28
CA LEU A 116 -11.45 -10.12 -4.46
C LEU A 116 -12.18 -8.98 -5.17
N PHE A 117 -11.89 -8.74 -6.45
CA PHE A 117 -12.52 -7.67 -7.22
C PHE A 117 -13.78 -8.09 -7.97
N GLY A 118 -14.15 -9.38 -7.93
CA GLY A 118 -15.33 -9.90 -8.63
C GLY A 118 -15.27 -9.68 -10.15
N THR A 119 -14.07 -9.51 -10.71
CA THR A 119 -13.89 -9.15 -12.11
C THR A 119 -12.68 -9.85 -12.70
N SER A 120 -12.85 -10.40 -13.89
CA SER A 120 -11.76 -10.88 -14.74
C SER A 120 -11.21 -9.78 -15.65
N SER A 121 -11.88 -8.61 -15.68
CA SER A 121 -11.54 -7.52 -16.60
C SER A 121 -10.86 -6.37 -15.86
N VAL A 122 -9.58 -6.18 -16.14
CA VAL A 122 -8.82 -5.00 -15.72
C VAL A 122 -8.67 -4.06 -16.91
N ARG A 123 -9.11 -2.81 -16.76
CA ARG A 123 -8.99 -1.80 -17.82
C ARG A 123 -7.70 -1.01 -17.64
N PHE A 124 -6.76 -1.23 -18.56
CA PHE A 124 -5.52 -0.46 -18.63
C PHE A 124 -5.66 0.66 -19.67
N MET A 125 -5.65 1.90 -19.20
CA MET A 125 -5.55 3.09 -20.05
C MET A 125 -4.15 3.71 -19.88
N PRO A 126 -3.69 4.61 -20.77
CA PRO A 126 -2.33 5.16 -20.71
C PRO A 126 -1.94 5.75 -19.36
N LYS A 127 -2.87 6.45 -18.69
CA LYS A 127 -2.66 7.14 -17.41
C LYS A 127 -3.53 6.63 -16.26
N ILE A 128 -4.36 5.62 -16.52
CA ILE A 128 -5.39 5.16 -15.59
C ILE A 128 -5.37 3.63 -15.55
N LEU A 129 -5.42 3.07 -14.35
CA LEU A 129 -5.76 1.69 -14.06
C LEU A 129 -7.16 1.67 -13.45
N ALA A 130 -8.10 0.98 -14.07
CA ALA A 130 -9.48 0.89 -13.60
C ALA A 130 -9.90 -0.57 -13.37
N ILE A 131 -10.40 -0.87 -12.16
CA ILE A 131 -10.86 -2.20 -11.74
C ILE A 131 -12.24 -2.05 -11.11
N PRO A 132 -13.30 -2.67 -11.68
CA PRO A 132 -14.61 -2.72 -11.04
C PRO A 132 -14.55 -3.34 -9.65
N THR A 133 -15.40 -2.88 -8.72
CA THR A 133 -15.51 -3.54 -7.42
C THR A 133 -16.39 -4.79 -7.53
N LYS A 134 -16.21 -5.74 -6.60
CA LYS A 134 -17.01 -6.96 -6.53
C LYS A 134 -18.43 -6.72 -6.05
N TYR A 135 -18.56 -5.83 -5.08
CA TYR A 135 -19.79 -5.66 -4.32
C TYR A 135 -20.82 -4.79 -5.04
N ASP A 136 -20.37 -3.85 -5.85
CA ASP A 136 -21.26 -3.05 -6.67
C ASP A 136 -20.61 -2.75 -8.04
N PRO A 137 -21.24 -3.17 -9.16
CA PRO A 137 -20.71 -2.98 -10.51
C PRO A 137 -20.61 -1.50 -10.92
N ASP A 138 -21.33 -0.62 -10.24
CA ASP A 138 -21.28 0.82 -10.47
C ASP A 138 -20.05 1.44 -9.82
N TYR A 139 -19.44 0.82 -8.80
CA TYR A 139 -18.20 1.32 -8.22
C TYR A 139 -16.98 0.78 -8.97
N VAL A 140 -16.04 1.68 -9.24
CA VAL A 140 -14.78 1.37 -9.94
C VAL A 140 -13.62 1.97 -9.17
N TRP A 141 -12.67 1.11 -8.78
CA TRP A 141 -11.35 1.53 -8.37
C TRP A 141 -10.63 2.17 -9.55
N THR A 142 -10.20 3.42 -9.37
CA THR A 142 -9.47 4.20 -10.36
C THR A 142 -8.14 4.64 -9.76
N ALA A 143 -7.06 4.17 -10.37
CA ALA A 143 -5.68 4.45 -9.98
C ALA A 143 -4.96 5.26 -11.06
N THR A 144 -4.29 6.33 -10.66
CA THR A 144 -3.35 7.11 -11.46
C THR A 144 -1.96 7.08 -10.80
N ALA A 145 -0.97 7.74 -11.40
CA ALA A 145 0.34 7.90 -10.77
C ALA A 145 0.26 8.67 -9.43
N ASP A 146 -0.75 9.52 -9.26
CA ASP A 146 -0.83 10.49 -8.16
C ASP A 146 -1.99 10.21 -7.19
N SER A 147 -2.94 9.35 -7.57
CA SER A 147 -4.16 9.09 -6.81
C SER A 147 -4.65 7.65 -6.92
N LEU A 148 -5.31 7.18 -5.88
CA LEU A 148 -6.13 5.97 -5.88
C LEU A 148 -7.49 6.32 -5.27
N THR A 149 -8.57 6.14 -6.02
CA THR A 149 -9.94 6.54 -5.66
C THR A 149 -10.95 5.47 -6.05
N VAL A 150 -12.09 5.39 -5.36
CA VAL A 150 -13.28 4.63 -5.82
C VAL A 150 -14.31 5.64 -6.34
N SER A 151 -14.94 5.38 -7.48
CA SER A 151 -15.99 6.26 -8.01
C SER A 151 -17.12 5.47 -8.65
N THR A 152 -18.35 5.95 -8.48
CA THR A 152 -19.55 5.42 -9.14
C THR A 152 -19.58 5.79 -10.63
N ARG A 153 -19.96 4.87 -11.52
CA ARG A 153 -20.03 5.07 -12.99
C ARG A 153 -21.13 6.02 -13.42
N LEU A 154 -22.25 6.03 -12.69
CA LEU A 154 -23.49 6.69 -13.12
C LEU A 154 -23.63 8.12 -12.58
N SER A 155 -22.80 8.53 -11.63
CA SER A 155 -22.88 9.84 -11.01
C SER A 155 -21.69 10.71 -11.46
N PRO A 156 -21.90 12.00 -11.83
CA PRO A 156 -20.80 12.96 -11.80
C PRO A 156 -20.16 12.92 -10.40
N PRO A 157 -18.87 13.25 -10.23
CA PRO A 157 -18.04 12.80 -9.11
C PRO A 157 -18.50 13.33 -7.72
N ILE A 158 -19.58 12.76 -7.19
CA ILE A 158 -20.04 12.83 -5.80
C ILE A 158 -19.44 11.63 -5.06
N SER A 159 -18.14 11.44 -5.27
CA SER A 159 -17.11 11.30 -4.26
C SER A 159 -17.36 10.41 -3.03
N THR A 160 -17.38 9.09 -3.20
CA THR A 160 -16.74 8.21 -2.20
C THR A 160 -15.23 8.25 -2.43
N ARG A 161 -14.59 9.38 -2.10
CA ARG A 161 -13.16 9.56 -2.35
C ARG A 161 -12.35 8.88 -1.24
N ALA A 162 -11.90 7.65 -1.49
CA ALA A 162 -10.66 7.22 -0.88
C ALA A 162 -9.56 8.16 -1.39
N TYR A 163 -9.01 9.02 -0.53
CA TYR A 163 -7.86 9.85 -0.87
C TYR A 163 -6.60 9.19 -0.34
N LEU A 164 -5.92 8.41 -1.18
CA LEU A 164 -4.47 8.34 -1.06
C LEU A 164 -3.84 9.10 -2.20
N SER A 165 -3.57 10.39 -1.95
CA SER A 165 -2.64 11.15 -2.78
C SER A 165 -1.23 10.90 -2.29
N TYR A 166 -0.56 9.93 -2.90
CA TYR A 166 0.89 9.93 -2.93
C TYR A 166 1.29 10.70 -4.18
N SER A 167 1.40 12.02 -4.08
CA SER A 167 2.15 12.75 -5.10
C SER A 167 3.61 12.34 -4.95
N LEU A 168 4.20 11.68 -5.95
CA LEU A 168 5.65 11.46 -6.01
C LEU A 168 6.19 12.50 -6.98
N SER A 169 6.81 13.57 -6.48
CA SER A 169 7.56 14.46 -7.36
C SER A 169 8.83 13.72 -7.76
N THR A 170 8.84 13.15 -8.96
CA THR A 170 10.09 12.99 -9.68
C THR A 170 10.54 14.40 -10.05
N THR A 171 11.34 15.03 -9.19
CA THR A 171 12.10 16.19 -9.65
C THR A 171 12.92 15.67 -10.84
N PRO A 172 12.72 16.21 -12.06
CA PRO A 172 13.62 15.84 -13.15
C PRO A 172 15.03 16.17 -12.66
N PRO A 173 16.04 15.31 -12.91
CA PRO A 173 17.41 15.63 -12.53
C PRO A 173 17.74 16.97 -13.17
N THR A 174 17.76 18.02 -12.35
CA THR A 174 18.27 19.32 -12.75
C THR A 174 19.69 19.04 -13.16
N LYS A 175 19.93 19.03 -14.47
CA LYS A 175 21.28 18.99 -15.03
C LYS A 175 21.99 20.19 -14.43
N SER A 176 22.74 19.97 -13.35
CA SER A 176 23.67 20.94 -12.83
C SER A 176 24.70 21.11 -13.93
N ARG A 177 24.50 22.14 -14.75
CA ARG A 177 25.50 22.66 -15.65
C ARG A 177 26.67 23.07 -14.78
N GLU A 178 27.70 22.23 -14.74
CA GLU A 178 28.97 22.52 -14.08
C GLU A 178 29.44 23.93 -14.48
N PRO A 179 29.66 24.84 -13.53
CA PRO A 179 30.45 26.01 -13.80
C PRO A 179 31.91 25.55 -13.93
N SER A 180 32.44 25.64 -15.14
CA SER A 180 33.87 25.64 -15.43
C SER A 180 34.57 26.64 -14.51
N THR A 181 35.21 26.14 -13.45
CA THR A 181 36.10 26.92 -12.58
C THR A 181 37.53 26.78 -13.07
N LYS A 182 38.02 27.81 -13.76
CA LYS A 182 39.44 28.19 -13.69
C LYS A 182 39.60 29.19 -12.55
N THR A 183 40.76 29.11 -11.90
CA THR A 183 41.46 30.17 -11.12
C THR A 183 41.54 29.95 -9.59
N LEU A 184 42.68 29.36 -9.20
CA LEU A 184 43.67 29.76 -8.19
C LEU A 184 43.23 30.59 -6.96
N PHE A 185 43.51 29.98 -5.80
CA PHE A 185 44.03 30.54 -4.53
C PHE A 185 43.72 32.00 -4.14
N ALA A 186 42.95 32.17 -3.05
CA ALA A 186 43.28 33.08 -1.95
C ALA A 186 42.42 32.77 -0.70
N SER A 187 43.09 32.67 0.45
CA SER A 187 42.55 32.40 1.79
C SER A 187 41.81 33.61 2.42
N PRO A 188 41.06 33.43 3.52
CA PRO A 188 40.02 34.35 3.99
C PRO A 188 40.49 35.30 5.10
N PRO A 189 39.68 36.33 5.46
CA PRO A 189 39.75 36.94 6.78
C PRO A 189 38.51 36.64 7.64
N PRO A 190 38.66 36.57 8.98
CA PRO A 190 37.58 36.27 9.91
C PRO A 190 36.91 37.55 10.41
N GLY A 191 35.63 37.47 10.79
CA GLY A 191 35.06 38.43 11.71
C GLY A 191 33.56 38.64 11.59
N LYS A 192 32.84 38.19 12.63
CA LYS A 192 32.10 39.04 13.59
C LYS A 192 30.81 38.36 14.03
N THR A 193 30.84 37.94 15.29
CA THR A 193 29.70 37.67 16.15
C THR A 193 28.78 38.89 16.22
N ARG A 194 27.47 38.66 16.09
CA ARG A 194 26.44 39.57 16.61
C ARG A 194 25.32 38.77 17.27
N SER A 195 25.38 38.82 18.59
CA SER A 195 24.28 38.59 19.52
C SER A 195 23.19 39.63 19.29
N LEU A 196 21.93 39.22 19.29
CA LEU A 196 20.78 40.09 19.57
C LEU A 196 19.80 39.35 20.50
N VAL A 197 19.91 39.76 21.75
CA VAL A 197 18.87 39.79 22.79
C VAL A 197 17.65 40.57 22.28
N SER A 198 16.42 40.20 22.70
CA SER A 198 15.43 41.09 23.36
C SER A 198 14.03 40.43 23.40
N GLN A 199 13.55 40.05 24.59
CA GLN A 199 12.44 40.69 25.35
C GLN A 199 11.03 40.42 24.79
N SER A 200 10.24 39.58 25.44
CA SER A 200 9.37 39.83 26.61
C SER A 200 8.00 40.44 26.25
N LYS A 201 6.93 39.76 26.65
CA LYS A 201 5.89 40.27 27.58
C LYS A 201 4.75 39.25 27.76
N PRO A 202 4.36 38.96 29.01
CA PRO A 202 3.11 38.30 29.37
C PRO A 202 2.03 39.35 29.66
N SER A 203 0.75 39.02 29.48
CA SER A 203 -0.34 39.92 29.91
C SER A 203 -1.63 39.16 30.26
N TYR A 204 -1.86 39.13 31.58
CA TYR A 204 -3.09 39.39 32.33
C TYR A 204 -4.33 38.50 32.19
N LEU A 205 -4.57 37.80 33.31
CA LEU A 205 -5.85 37.43 33.91
C LEU A 205 -6.82 38.62 34.01
N LEU A 206 -8.13 38.35 33.97
CA LEU A 206 -9.08 38.78 35.01
C LEU A 206 -10.41 37.97 34.90
N PRO A 207 -11.13 37.79 36.02
CA PRO A 207 -12.36 37.02 36.16
C PRO A 207 -13.60 37.93 36.18
N HIS A 208 -14.80 37.37 35.95
CA HIS A 208 -16.03 37.90 36.55
C HIS A 208 -17.06 36.79 36.77
N ALA A 209 -17.59 36.79 37.99
CA ALA A 209 -18.68 35.97 38.51
C ALA A 209 -20.03 36.72 38.42
N SER A 210 -21.07 36.06 38.95
CA SER A 210 -22.48 36.48 39.19
C SER A 210 -23.43 36.33 37.98
N SER A 211 -24.30 35.31 37.94
CA SER A 211 -25.50 34.98 38.75
C SER A 211 -26.76 35.73 38.30
N SER A 212 -27.62 35.03 37.55
CA SER A 212 -29.06 35.30 37.54
C SER A 212 -29.82 33.97 37.43
N SER A 213 -30.44 33.60 38.53
CA SER A 213 -31.35 32.47 38.70
C SER A 213 -32.70 32.77 38.04
N SER A 214 -33.09 31.94 37.09
CA SER A 214 -34.47 31.82 36.61
C SER A 214 -34.77 30.33 36.40
N PRO A 215 -35.84 29.76 37.00
CA PRO A 215 -36.19 28.37 36.81
C PRO A 215 -36.70 28.15 35.37
N PRO A 216 -36.16 27.17 34.62
CA PRO A 216 -36.67 26.86 33.30
C PRO A 216 -38.03 26.14 33.40
N PRO A 217 -38.96 26.40 32.46
CA PRO A 217 -40.21 25.66 32.35
C PRO A 217 -39.94 24.19 31.98
N SER A 218 -40.83 23.32 32.47
CA SER A 218 -40.82 21.87 32.22
C SER A 218 -40.66 21.53 30.74
N PRO A 219 -39.74 20.62 30.35
CA PRO A 219 -39.53 20.28 28.96
C PRO A 219 -40.72 19.47 28.42
N THR A 220 -41.49 20.08 27.54
CA THR A 220 -42.31 19.37 26.56
C THR A 220 -41.35 18.70 25.58
N PHE A 221 -41.28 17.37 25.60
CA PHE A 221 -40.52 16.58 24.64
C PHE A 221 -41.19 16.66 23.26
N GLU A 222 -40.97 17.75 22.53
CA GLU A 222 -41.05 17.71 21.09
C GLU A 222 -39.73 17.14 20.58
N THR A 223 -39.82 15.96 19.96
CA THR A 223 -38.73 15.32 19.22
C THR A 223 -38.38 16.18 18.00
N SER A 224 -37.72 17.32 18.24
CA SER A 224 -37.10 18.12 17.20
C SER A 224 -35.91 17.33 16.69
N SER A 225 -36.14 16.60 15.60
CA SER A 225 -35.11 16.04 14.73
C SER A 225 -34.15 17.17 14.32
N PHE A 226 -33.07 17.33 15.07
CA PHE A 226 -31.98 18.21 14.68
C PHE A 226 -31.35 17.60 13.43
N LYS A 227 -31.75 18.13 12.28
CA LYS A 227 -31.11 17.91 10.99
C LYS A 227 -29.73 18.55 11.07
N VAL A 228 -28.76 17.85 11.66
CA VAL A 228 -27.35 18.22 11.63
C VAL A 228 -26.95 18.13 10.16
N SER A 229 -26.84 19.27 9.49
CA SER A 229 -26.30 19.33 8.15
C SER A 229 -24.86 18.82 8.19
N PRO A 230 -24.50 17.78 7.42
CA PRO A 230 -23.17 17.21 7.48
C PRO A 230 -22.15 18.30 7.12
N VAL A 231 -21.24 18.59 8.05
CA VAL A 231 -20.12 19.50 7.81
C VAL A 231 -19.31 18.91 6.67
N LYS A 232 -19.30 19.61 5.53
CA LYS A 232 -18.61 19.18 4.32
C LYS A 232 -17.10 19.35 4.54
N SER A 233 -16.46 18.33 5.10
CA SER A 233 -15.00 18.27 5.22
C SER A 233 -14.39 18.38 3.82
N THR A 234 -13.60 19.42 3.60
CA THR A 234 -12.89 19.60 2.32
C THR A 234 -11.44 19.26 2.58
N PHE A 235 -10.97 18.15 1.99
CA PHE A 235 -9.55 17.78 2.09
C PHE A 235 -8.70 18.74 1.27
N VAL A 236 -7.62 19.23 1.87
CA VAL A 236 -6.64 20.07 1.20
C VAL A 236 -5.54 19.16 0.65
N PRO A 237 -5.38 19.06 -0.69
CA PRO A 237 -4.29 18.29 -1.26
C PRO A 237 -2.96 18.91 -0.85
N THR A 238 -2.01 18.07 -0.49
CA THR A 238 -0.69 18.53 -0.12
C THR A 238 0.24 18.58 -1.32
N HIS A 239 1.01 19.66 -1.41
CA HIS A 239 1.94 19.89 -2.52
C HIS A 239 3.29 19.17 -2.34
N VAL A 240 3.49 18.45 -1.23
CA VAL A 240 4.76 17.82 -0.90
C VAL A 240 4.61 16.30 -0.90
N PRO A 241 5.39 15.58 -1.71
CA PRO A 241 5.42 14.12 -1.70
C PRO A 241 5.67 13.51 -0.33
N GLY A 242 4.85 12.53 0.04
CA GLY A 242 4.92 11.85 1.33
C GLY A 242 4.41 12.67 2.53
N LEU A 243 4.11 13.95 2.34
CA LEU A 243 3.48 14.81 3.34
C LEU A 243 2.01 14.93 2.97
N GLY A 244 1.10 14.27 3.71
CA GLY A 244 -0.31 14.64 3.76
C GLY A 244 -1.34 13.86 2.94
N SER A 245 -1.28 12.53 2.92
CA SER A 245 -2.48 11.71 2.70
C SER A 245 -2.33 10.35 3.38
N ASN A 246 -2.27 10.40 4.72
CA ASN A 246 -2.28 9.21 5.58
C ASN A 246 -3.71 8.91 6.02
N TYR A 247 -4.69 9.06 5.14
CA TYR A 247 -6.09 8.84 5.48
C TYR A 247 -6.75 7.93 4.46
N LEU A 248 -7.63 7.06 4.94
CA LEU A 248 -8.51 6.24 4.13
C LEU A 248 -9.95 6.63 4.49
N GLU A 249 -10.64 7.25 3.54
CA GLU A 249 -12.04 7.64 3.69
C GLU A 249 -12.90 6.77 2.79
N PHE A 250 -13.96 6.20 3.34
CA PHE A 250 -14.99 5.50 2.58
C PHE A 250 -16.30 5.53 3.32
N GLU A 251 -17.41 5.40 2.60
CA GLU A 251 -18.72 5.20 3.21
C GLU A 251 -18.93 3.71 3.49
N PRO A 252 -19.44 3.32 4.67
CA PRO A 252 -19.80 1.93 4.91
C PRO A 252 -20.80 1.46 3.84
N HIS A 253 -20.51 0.32 3.21
CA HIS A 253 -21.36 -0.24 2.17
C HIS A 253 -22.19 -1.40 2.76
N PRO A 254 -23.51 -1.48 2.51
CA PRO A 254 -24.35 -2.50 3.12
C PRO A 254 -23.95 -3.93 2.73
N ASP A 255 -23.44 -4.11 1.52
CA ASP A 255 -23.08 -5.42 0.97
C ASP A 255 -21.60 -5.78 1.13
N THR A 256 -20.82 -5.01 1.89
CA THR A 256 -19.36 -5.19 1.96
C THR A 256 -18.81 -4.92 3.33
N ASN A 257 -17.96 -5.83 3.80
CA ASN A 257 -17.22 -5.63 5.03
C ASN A 257 -16.16 -4.53 4.83
N GLU A 258 -15.98 -3.68 5.84
CA GLU A 258 -14.98 -2.61 5.83
C GLU A 258 -13.56 -3.16 5.57
N VAL A 259 -13.28 -4.36 6.09
CA VAL A 259 -12.03 -5.09 5.90
C VAL A 259 -11.78 -5.44 4.43
N GLU A 260 -12.81 -5.78 3.67
CA GLU A 260 -12.69 -6.07 2.24
C GLU A 260 -12.37 -4.79 1.45
N ILE A 261 -12.91 -3.64 1.86
CA ILE A 261 -12.58 -2.33 1.29
C ILE A 261 -11.11 -1.96 1.60
N ILE A 262 -10.68 -2.12 2.85
CA ILE A 262 -9.29 -1.88 3.27
C ILE A 262 -8.33 -2.79 2.51
N LEU A 263 -8.64 -4.07 2.40
CA LEU A 263 -7.80 -5.01 1.68
C LEU A 263 -7.76 -4.71 0.17
N SER A 264 -8.91 -4.43 -0.45
CA SER A 264 -8.99 -4.00 -1.84
C SER A 264 -8.14 -2.76 -2.10
N PHE A 265 -8.16 -1.81 -1.17
CA PHE A 265 -7.31 -0.63 -1.21
C PHE A 265 -5.81 -1.00 -1.21
N LEU A 266 -5.36 -1.87 -0.29
CA LEU A 266 -3.96 -2.31 -0.21
C LEU A 266 -3.51 -3.00 -1.52
N ILE A 267 -4.33 -3.90 -2.06
CA ILE A 267 -4.03 -4.58 -3.32
C ILE A 267 -3.99 -3.58 -4.48
N MET A 268 -4.95 -2.67 -4.56
CA MET A 268 -4.97 -1.62 -5.58
C MET A 268 -3.73 -0.72 -5.51
N GLU A 269 -3.23 -0.40 -4.32
CA GLU A 269 -2.01 0.39 -4.17
C GLU A 269 -0.79 -0.37 -4.71
N ILE A 270 -0.65 -1.67 -4.41
CA ILE A 270 0.43 -2.50 -4.97
C ILE A 270 0.35 -2.46 -6.50
N LEU A 271 -0.83 -2.70 -7.07
CA LEU A 271 -1.05 -2.70 -8.51
C LEU A 271 -0.73 -1.33 -9.14
N ARG A 272 -1.15 -0.24 -8.48
CA ARG A 272 -0.87 1.14 -8.90
C ARG A 272 0.63 1.40 -8.94
N ARG A 273 1.36 1.07 -7.87
CA ARG A 273 2.81 1.27 -7.80
C ARG A 273 3.55 0.52 -8.90
N GLY A 274 3.18 -0.75 -9.11
CA GLY A 274 3.72 -1.57 -10.19
C GLY A 274 3.41 -0.99 -11.58
N ARG A 275 2.18 -0.51 -11.80
CA ARG A 275 1.74 0.02 -13.10
C ARG A 275 2.37 1.37 -13.46
N PHE A 276 2.61 2.23 -12.49
CA PHE A 276 3.11 3.60 -12.71
C PHE A 276 4.60 3.75 -12.39
N ASN A 277 5.33 2.65 -12.15
CA ASN A 277 6.75 2.65 -11.78
C ASN A 277 7.03 3.56 -10.57
N LEU A 278 6.10 3.63 -9.64
CA LEU A 278 6.32 4.28 -8.36
C LEU A 278 7.24 3.39 -7.53
N THR A 279 7.88 3.93 -6.50
CA THR A 279 8.71 3.14 -5.58
C THR A 279 7.90 1.91 -5.13
N PRO A 280 8.28 0.70 -5.57
CA PRO A 280 7.55 -0.51 -5.23
C PRO A 280 7.60 -0.68 -3.72
N TYR A 281 6.60 -1.32 -3.14
CA TYR A 281 6.71 -1.80 -1.78
C TYR A 281 7.77 -2.91 -1.75
N THR A 282 9.01 -2.52 -1.48
CA THR A 282 10.10 -3.42 -1.19
C THR A 282 10.02 -3.69 0.30
N PHE A 283 9.37 -4.79 0.70
CA PHE A 283 9.19 -5.09 2.11
C PHE A 283 10.49 -5.51 2.82
N ASP A 284 11.60 -5.61 2.08
CA ASP A 284 12.98 -5.57 2.55
C ASP A 284 13.88 -5.46 1.32
N ASN A 285 15.09 -4.89 1.49
CA ASN A 285 16.15 -4.66 0.49
C ASN A 285 15.84 -5.25 -0.89
N PRO A 286 15.52 -4.44 -1.93
CA PRO A 286 15.26 -4.98 -3.25
C PRO A 286 16.44 -5.87 -3.63
N THR A 287 16.19 -7.18 -3.70
CA THR A 287 17.21 -8.09 -4.19
C THR A 287 17.60 -7.58 -5.58
N ILE A 288 18.89 -7.64 -5.92
CA ILE A 288 19.45 -7.05 -7.15
C ILE A 288 18.64 -7.44 -8.40
N TRP A 289 17.93 -8.57 -8.36
CA TRP A 289 16.95 -9.02 -9.36
C TRP A 289 15.72 -8.13 -9.54
N GLN A 290 15.09 -7.63 -8.47
CA GLN A 290 13.96 -6.69 -8.58
C GLN A 290 14.41 -5.35 -9.16
N LEU A 291 15.62 -4.89 -8.81
CA LEU A 291 16.24 -3.72 -9.43
C LEU A 291 16.52 -3.96 -10.92
N LYS A 292 16.97 -5.16 -11.28
CA LYS A 292 17.22 -5.58 -12.68
C LYS A 292 15.92 -5.65 -13.49
N GLU A 293 14.82 -6.14 -12.92
CA GLU A 293 13.52 -6.20 -13.59
C GLU A 293 12.93 -4.79 -13.79
N ALA A 294 12.99 -3.93 -12.75
CA ALA A 294 12.59 -2.52 -12.87
C ALA A 294 13.43 -1.77 -13.92
N ARG A 295 14.74 -2.04 -13.94
CA ARG A 295 15.68 -1.50 -14.94
C ARG A 295 15.37 -2.02 -16.35
N ASP A 296 15.04 -3.30 -16.51
CA ASP A 296 14.68 -3.88 -17.80
C ASP A 296 13.34 -3.35 -18.32
N ILE A 297 12.35 -3.13 -17.44
CA ILE A 297 11.10 -2.45 -17.78
C ILE A 297 11.37 -1.01 -18.25
N PHE A 298 12.25 -0.29 -17.55
CA PHE A 298 12.67 1.06 -17.93
C PHE A 298 13.37 1.09 -19.30
N PHE A 299 14.33 0.20 -19.54
CA PHE A 299 15.05 0.13 -20.81
C PHE A 299 14.18 -0.33 -21.98
N ARG A 300 13.24 -1.27 -21.77
CA ARG A 300 12.25 -1.64 -22.80
C ARG A 300 11.37 -0.47 -23.20
N ARG A 301 11.05 0.43 -22.27
CA ARG A 301 10.28 1.64 -22.54
C ARG A 301 11.07 2.67 -23.35
N MET A 302 12.35 2.87 -23.01
CA MET A 302 13.25 3.77 -23.77
C MET A 302 13.43 3.31 -25.22
N ARG A 303 13.56 2.00 -25.49
CA ARG A 303 13.72 1.48 -26.86
C ARG A 303 12.51 1.68 -27.77
N ARG A 304 11.31 1.87 -27.23
CA ARG A 304 10.09 2.05 -28.02
C ARG A 304 9.83 3.49 -28.46
N ASN A 305 10.56 4.47 -27.92
CA ASN A 305 10.36 5.90 -28.21
C ASN A 305 11.42 6.50 -29.15
N THR A 306 12.27 5.66 -29.77
CA THR A 306 13.34 6.09 -30.68
C THR A 306 13.14 5.62 -32.13
N ALA A 307 11.90 5.35 -32.53
CA ALA A 307 11.53 5.03 -33.91
C ALA A 307 10.50 6.03 -34.43
#